data_AF-R9KZL6-F1
#
_entry.id   AF-R9KZL6-F1
#
_cell.length_a   1.000
_cell.length_b   1.000
_cell.length_c   1.000
_cell.angle_alpha   90.00
_cell.angle_beta   90.00
_cell.angle_gamma   90.00
#
_symmetry.space_group_name_H-M   'P 1'
#
loop_
_entity.id
_entity.type
_entity.pdbx_description
1 polymer ?
#
loop_
_entity_poly.entity_id
_entity_poly.type
_entity_poly.pdbx_seq_one_letter_code
_entity_poly.pdbx_strand_id
1 'polypeptide(L)'
;MNEKIYDEHAKTVYYFLLSLCHNPHTAQDLTQETFLRAYQSMNRFDGSCKLSVWLCQIAKHLWYQYLEKHKHEALKTQEDTAELTLDTETQVFAKYELIQVLKELHNLPEQMREVLYIKMSSELTFREIGEILGKSENWARVTYFRGKEKIMKGLMKNE
;
A
#
# COMPACT_ATOMS: atom_id res chain seq x y z
N MET A 1 9.38 20.53 -7.27
CA MET A 1 8.11 20.09 -6.65
C MET A 1 7.63 21.18 -5.72
N ASN A 2 6.37 21.60 -5.82
CA ASN A 2 5.80 22.61 -4.92
C ASN A 2 5.01 21.94 -3.79
N GLU A 3 4.87 22.63 -2.66
CA GLU A 3 4.17 22.15 -1.44
C GLU A 3 2.78 21.59 -1.71
N LYS A 4 2.01 22.25 -2.59
CA LYS A 4 0.68 21.79 -3.01
C LYS A 4 0.67 20.38 -3.61
N ILE A 5 1.68 20.03 -4.41
CA ILE A 5 1.78 18.69 -5.02
C ILE A 5 2.05 17.64 -3.95
N TYR A 6 2.85 18.00 -2.95
CA TYR A 6 3.11 17.12 -1.81
C TYR A 6 1.82 16.87 -1.04
N ASP A 7 1.09 17.92 -0.66
CA ASP A 7 -0.15 17.79 0.12
C ASP A 7 -1.23 16.97 -0.61
N GLU A 8 -1.33 17.12 -1.94
CA GLU A 8 -2.29 16.40 -2.77
C GLU A 8 -1.96 14.90 -2.93
N HIS A 9 -0.69 14.51 -2.89
CA HIS A 9 -0.28 13.14 -3.24
C HIS A 9 0.39 12.36 -2.11
N ALA A 10 0.84 13.01 -1.03
CA ALA A 10 1.59 12.37 0.04
C ALA A 10 0.78 11.25 0.70
N LYS A 11 -0.51 11.47 0.96
CA LYS A 11 -1.40 10.42 1.50
C LYS A 11 -1.48 9.20 0.57
N THR A 12 -1.66 9.43 -0.73
CA THR A 12 -1.74 8.34 -1.72
C THR A 12 -0.45 7.52 -1.76
N VAL A 13 0.71 8.19 -1.81
CA VAL A 13 2.02 7.52 -1.82
C VAL A 13 2.28 6.78 -0.51
N TYR A 14 1.97 7.41 0.63
CA TYR A 14 2.13 6.82 1.95
C TYR A 14 1.30 5.55 2.09
N TYR A 15 0.01 5.60 1.77
CA TYR A 15 -0.81 4.41 1.89
C TYR A 15 -0.46 3.35 0.85
N PHE A 16 -0.03 3.73 -0.35
CA PHE A 16 0.53 2.79 -1.30
C PHE A 16 1.75 2.05 -0.71
N LEU A 17 2.69 2.77 -0.10
CA LEU A 17 3.86 2.15 0.54
C LEU A 17 3.49 1.32 1.76
N LEU A 18 2.57 1.79 2.59
CA LEU A 18 2.08 1.07 3.76
C LEU A 18 1.42 -0.26 3.36
N SER A 19 0.77 -0.31 2.20
CA SER A 19 0.23 -1.54 1.62
C SER A 19 1.29 -2.60 1.30
N LEU A 20 2.52 -2.15 1.00
CA LEU A 20 3.63 -3.00 0.60
C LEU A 20 4.48 -3.39 1.81
N CYS A 21 4.91 -2.41 2.61
CA CYS A 21 5.86 -2.64 3.71
C CYS A 21 5.20 -3.08 5.02
N HIS A 22 3.90 -2.82 5.21
CA HIS A 22 3.17 -3.14 6.45
C HIS A 22 3.80 -2.54 7.73
N ASN A 23 4.66 -1.54 7.60
CA ASN A 23 5.33 -0.85 8.70
C ASN A 23 5.15 0.67 8.51
N PRO A 24 4.48 1.38 9.44
CA PRO A 24 4.22 2.81 9.33
C PRO A 24 5.49 3.65 9.22
N HIS A 25 6.54 3.33 9.98
CA HIS A 25 7.81 4.06 9.94
C HIS A 25 8.48 3.91 8.58
N THR A 26 8.61 2.68 8.09
CA THR A 26 9.17 2.41 6.75
C THR A 26 8.35 3.06 5.65
N ALA A 27 7.01 3.03 5.74
CA ALA A 27 6.14 3.70 4.79
C ALA A 27 6.40 5.21 4.76
N GLN A 28 6.54 5.83 5.94
CA GLN A 28 6.78 7.25 6.09
C GLN A 28 8.15 7.67 5.53
N ASP A 29 9.21 6.90 5.82
CA ASP A 29 10.54 7.16 5.31
C ASP A 29 10.61 7.03 3.78
N LEU A 30 10.04 5.95 3.24
CA LEU A 30 9.99 5.75 1.79
C LEU A 30 9.11 6.79 1.09
N THR A 31 8.08 7.31 1.76
CA THR A 31 7.26 8.42 1.22
C THR A 31 8.11 9.67 1.06
N GLN A 32 8.85 10.06 2.10
CA GLN A 32 9.72 11.23 2.05
C GLN A 32 10.78 11.08 0.94
N GLU A 33 11.45 9.94 0.87
CA GLU A 33 12.42 9.65 -0.18
C GLU A 33 11.79 9.65 -1.58
N THR A 34 10.55 9.20 -1.72
CA THR A 34 9.80 9.25 -3.00
C THR A 34 9.67 10.69 -3.48
N PHE A 35 9.25 11.62 -2.62
CA PHE A 35 9.11 13.03 -3.00
C PHE A 35 10.46 13.72 -3.24
N LEU A 36 11.51 13.33 -2.50
CA LEU A 36 12.86 13.82 -2.75
C LEU A 36 13.36 13.41 -4.14
N ARG A 37 13.22 12.13 -4.50
CA ARG A 37 13.58 11.65 -5.84
C ARG A 37 12.72 12.26 -6.93
N ALA A 38 11.41 12.35 -6.69
CA ALA A 38 10.50 12.98 -7.63
C ALA A 38 10.85 14.45 -7.87
N TYR A 39 11.27 15.20 -6.83
CA TYR A 39 11.77 16.56 -6.98
C TYR A 39 12.99 16.62 -7.91
N GLN A 40 13.98 15.72 -7.70
CA GLN A 40 15.20 15.66 -8.50
C GLN A 40 14.95 15.22 -9.96
N SER A 41 13.97 14.35 -10.18
CA SER A 41 13.64 13.81 -11.50
C SER A 41 12.45 14.49 -12.17
N MET A 42 11.91 15.58 -11.61
CA MET A 42 10.68 16.21 -12.10
C MET A 42 10.77 16.63 -13.57
N ASN A 43 11.94 17.07 -14.01
CA ASN A 43 12.18 17.46 -15.41
C ASN A 43 12.10 16.29 -16.40
N ARG A 44 12.09 15.03 -15.91
CA ARG A 44 11.93 13.82 -16.74
C ARG A 44 10.48 13.33 -16.79
N PHE A 45 9.58 13.91 -16.01
CA PHE A 45 8.17 13.56 -16.07
C PHE A 45 7.59 14.13 -17.38
N ASP A 46 7.19 13.24 -18.27
CA ASP A 46 6.71 13.56 -19.62
C ASP A 46 5.18 13.66 -19.72
N GLY A 47 4.46 13.43 -18.62
CA GLY A 47 3.00 13.46 -18.58
C GLY A 47 2.33 12.26 -19.25
N SER A 48 3.07 11.19 -19.58
CA SER A 48 2.53 9.97 -20.18
C SER A 48 1.54 9.23 -19.27
N CYS A 49 1.61 9.45 -17.96
CA CYS A 49 0.68 8.95 -16.95
C CYS A 49 0.33 10.05 -15.95
N LYS A 50 -0.67 9.80 -15.09
CA LYS A 50 -0.99 10.76 -14.02
C LYS A 50 0.18 10.88 -13.05
N LEU A 51 0.33 12.06 -12.46
CA LEU A 51 1.39 12.32 -11.50
C LEU A 51 1.36 11.36 -10.29
N SER A 52 0.16 10.99 -9.82
CA SER A 52 -0.03 9.99 -8.77
C SER A 52 0.53 8.61 -9.13
N VAL A 53 0.34 8.18 -10.38
CA VAL A 53 0.87 6.91 -10.91
C VAL A 53 2.40 6.98 -10.96
N TRP A 54 2.95 8.06 -11.50
CA TRP A 54 4.39 8.25 -11.58
C TRP A 54 5.06 8.25 -10.20
N LEU A 55 4.47 8.95 -9.23
CA LEU A 55 4.95 8.95 -7.84
C LEU A 55 4.91 7.55 -7.22
N CYS A 56 3.83 6.79 -7.43
CA CYS A 56 3.73 5.41 -6.94
C CYS A 56 4.72 4.47 -7.64
N GLN A 57 5.08 4.70 -8.90
CA GLN A 57 6.14 3.95 -9.59
C GLN A 57 7.52 4.21 -8.97
N ILE A 58 7.83 5.47 -8.63
CA ILE A 58 9.06 5.82 -7.90
C ILE A 58 9.06 5.11 -6.53
N ALA A 59 7.94 5.21 -5.79
CA ALA A 59 7.78 4.56 -4.49
C ALA A 59 7.97 3.04 -4.55
N LYS A 60 7.39 2.39 -5.57
CA LYS A 60 7.55 0.95 -5.81
C LYS A 60 9.01 0.57 -6.06
N HIS A 61 9.72 1.37 -6.86
CA HIS A 61 11.14 1.14 -7.11
C HIS A 61 11.96 1.29 -5.83
N LEU A 62 11.67 2.31 -5.02
CA LEU A 62 12.30 2.52 -3.71
C LEU A 62 12.05 1.35 -2.75
N TRP A 63 10.82 0.84 -2.73
CA TRP A 63 10.48 -0.35 -1.95
C TRP A 63 11.29 -1.58 -2.38
N TYR A 64 11.44 -1.83 -3.68
CA TYR A 64 12.28 -2.95 -4.12
C TYR A 64 13.77 -2.76 -3.78
N GLN A 65 14.29 -1.54 -3.87
CA GLN A 65 15.65 -1.23 -3.41
C GLN A 65 15.80 -1.46 -1.90
N TYR A 66 14.80 -1.08 -1.11
CA TYR A 66 14.76 -1.34 0.32
C TYR A 66 14.77 -2.84 0.60
N LEU A 67 13.88 -3.61 -0.03
CA LEU A 67 13.83 -5.06 0.11
C LEU A 67 15.14 -5.73 -0.27
N GLU A 68 15.81 -5.29 -1.34
CA GLU A 68 17.10 -5.86 -1.77
C GLU A 68 18.21 -5.62 -0.73
N LYS A 69 18.28 -4.42 -0.15
CA LYS A 69 19.22 -4.08 0.92
C LYS A 69 18.96 -4.88 2.19
N HIS A 70 17.70 -4.96 2.60
CA HIS A 70 17.31 -5.66 3.82
C HIS A 70 17.20 -7.19 3.65
N LYS A 71 17.23 -7.72 2.42
CA LYS A 71 17.35 -9.16 2.16
C LYS A 71 18.65 -9.75 2.72
N HIS A 72 19.72 -8.96 2.72
CA HIS A 72 20.99 -9.34 3.31
C HIS A 72 21.00 -9.27 4.85
N GLU A 73 20.10 -8.50 5.45
CA GLU A 73 19.93 -8.36 6.90
C GLU A 73 18.92 -9.37 7.47
N ALA A 74 17.91 -9.78 6.69
CA ALA A 74 16.87 -10.75 7.07
C ALA A 74 17.41 -12.17 7.36
N LEU A 75 18.67 -12.47 7.02
CA LEU A 75 19.37 -13.67 7.50
C LEU A 75 19.76 -13.59 8.99
N LYS A 76 19.55 -12.45 9.67
CA LYS A 76 19.89 -12.25 11.09
C LYS A 76 18.73 -11.92 12.01
N THR A 77 17.57 -11.51 11.50
CA THR A 77 16.45 -11.13 12.38
C THR A 77 15.13 -11.51 11.72
N GLN A 78 14.65 -12.72 12.00
CA GLN A 78 13.23 -13.02 11.96
C GLN A 78 12.66 -12.59 13.30
N GLU A 79 11.77 -11.61 13.28
CA GLU A 79 10.76 -11.25 14.30
C GLU A 79 10.62 -9.72 14.27
N ASP A 80 9.73 -9.22 13.43
CA ASP A 80 9.10 -7.92 13.65
C ASP A 80 7.74 -7.94 12.97
N THR A 81 6.81 -8.66 13.60
CA THR A 81 5.38 -8.39 13.43
C THR A 81 5.10 -7.03 14.05
N ALA A 82 4.94 -6.00 13.22
CA ALA A 82 4.52 -4.68 13.67
C ALA A 82 3.14 -4.79 14.34
N GLU A 83 3.14 -4.74 15.67
CA GLU A 83 1.95 -4.72 16.50
C GLU A 83 1.32 -3.32 16.37
N LEU A 84 0.16 -3.25 15.70
CA LEU A 84 -0.63 -2.02 15.59
C LEU A 84 -1.20 -1.67 16.98
N THR A 85 -0.45 -0.90 17.77
CA THR A 85 -0.96 -0.31 19.02
C THR A 85 -1.91 0.84 18.70
N LEU A 86 -3.22 0.62 18.89
CA LEU A 86 -4.26 1.64 18.78
C LEU A 86 -5.07 1.70 20.10
N ASP A 87 -4.98 2.86 20.75
CA ASP A 87 -5.40 3.11 22.12
C ASP A 87 -6.93 3.25 22.33
N THR A 88 -7.35 3.10 23.59
CA THR A 88 -8.60 3.45 24.31
C THR A 88 -10.00 2.85 23.95
N GLU A 89 -10.36 1.85 24.75
CA GLU A 89 -11.60 1.49 25.51
C GLU A 89 -13.07 1.65 25.02
N THR A 90 -13.45 2.42 24.00
CA THR A 90 -14.89 2.47 23.58
C THR A 90 -15.21 1.55 22.39
N GLN A 91 -14.20 0.89 21.84
CA GLN A 91 -14.28 0.20 20.54
C GLN A 91 -14.25 -1.33 20.63
N VAL A 92 -14.59 -2.01 21.73
CA VAL A 92 -14.29 -3.46 21.85
C VAL A 92 -14.95 -4.32 20.74
N PHE A 93 -16.20 -4.03 20.34
CA PHE A 93 -16.87 -4.73 19.24
C PHE A 93 -16.35 -4.32 17.85
N ALA A 94 -16.20 -3.02 17.60
CA ALA A 94 -15.61 -2.53 16.35
C ALA A 94 -14.14 -2.96 16.17
N LYS A 95 -13.40 -3.10 17.28
CA LYS A 95 -12.03 -3.65 17.34
C LYS A 95 -12.05 -5.13 17.01
N TYR A 96 -13.02 -5.91 17.51
CA TYR A 96 -13.13 -7.32 17.15
C TYR A 96 -13.39 -7.49 15.66
N GLU A 97 -14.36 -6.77 15.09
CA GLU A 97 -14.62 -6.79 13.64
C GLU A 97 -13.40 -6.32 12.83
N LEU A 98 -12.73 -5.25 13.26
CA LEU A 98 -11.53 -4.75 12.61
C LEU A 98 -10.37 -5.76 12.65
N ILE A 99 -10.15 -6.42 13.79
CA ILE A 99 -9.14 -7.48 13.93
C ILE A 99 -9.47 -8.66 13.00
N GLN A 100 -10.73 -9.06 12.89
CA GLN A 100 -11.15 -10.13 11.98
C GLN A 100 -10.93 -9.73 10.51
N VAL A 101 -11.28 -8.50 10.14
CA VAL A 101 -11.01 -7.96 8.79
C VAL A 101 -9.51 -7.93 8.50
N LEU A 102 -8.68 -7.49 9.45
CA LEU A 102 -7.22 -7.47 9.31
C LEU A 102 -6.65 -8.88 9.15
N LYS A 103 -7.13 -9.85 9.93
CA LYS A 103 -6.74 -11.26 9.80
C LYS A 103 -7.08 -11.82 8.42
N GLU A 104 -8.30 -11.59 7.94
CA GLU A 104 -8.71 -12.02 6.61
C GLU A 104 -7.90 -11.33 5.51
N LEU A 105 -7.56 -10.05 5.68
CA LEU A 105 -6.69 -9.31 4.77
C LEU A 105 -5.28 -9.92 4.72
N HIS A 106 -4.71 -10.31 5.87
CA HIS A 106 -3.42 -11.02 5.94
C HIS A 106 -3.46 -12.39 5.26
N ASN A 107 -4.58 -13.11 5.32
CA ASN A 107 -4.79 -14.40 4.66
C ASN A 107 -5.01 -14.30 3.14
N LEU A 108 -5.12 -13.10 2.59
CA LEU A 108 -5.19 -12.91 1.15
C LEU A 108 -3.81 -13.11 0.49
N PRO A 109 -3.80 -13.67 -0.74
CA PRO A 109 -2.63 -13.60 -1.61
C PRO A 109 -2.14 -12.16 -1.71
N GLU A 110 -0.82 -11.97 -1.69
CA GLU A 110 -0.15 -10.65 -1.70
C GLU A 110 -0.77 -9.68 -2.72
N GLN A 111 -0.89 -10.10 -3.98
CA GLN A 111 -1.49 -9.29 -5.05
C GLN A 111 -2.94 -8.85 -4.79
N MET A 112 -3.75 -9.69 -4.13
CA MET A 112 -5.14 -9.32 -3.80
C MET A 112 -5.18 -8.29 -2.68
N ARG A 113 -4.34 -8.49 -1.65
CA ARG A 113 -4.21 -7.58 -0.52
C ARG A 113 -3.68 -6.23 -0.96
N GLU A 114 -2.65 -6.18 -1.80
CA GLU A 114 -2.11 -4.95 -2.39
C GLU A 114 -3.22 -4.17 -3.11
N VAL A 115 -3.94 -4.81 -4.03
CA VAL A 115 -5.01 -4.14 -4.80
C VAL A 115 -6.13 -3.62 -3.90
N LEU A 116 -6.56 -4.40 -2.90
CA LEU A 116 -7.55 -3.98 -1.92
C LEU A 116 -7.09 -2.78 -1.11
N TYR A 117 -5.89 -2.86 -0.55
CA TYR A 117 -5.34 -1.81 0.28
C TYR A 117 -5.23 -0.53 -0.54
N ILE A 118 -4.54 -0.57 -1.69
CA ILE A 118 -4.38 0.60 -2.58
C ILE A 118 -5.74 1.20 -2.93
N LYS A 119 -6.73 0.38 -3.30
CA LYS A 119 -8.05 0.87 -3.70
C LYS A 119 -8.83 1.51 -2.55
N MET A 120 -8.66 1.01 -1.31
CA MET A 120 -9.35 1.50 -0.11
C MET A 120 -8.66 2.70 0.53
N SER A 121 -7.34 2.79 0.39
CA SER A 121 -6.50 3.77 1.07
C SER A 121 -6.07 4.94 0.17
N SER A 122 -6.37 4.87 -1.13
CA SER A 122 -6.06 5.92 -2.10
C SER A 122 -7.23 6.17 -3.05
N GLU A 123 -7.18 7.30 -3.74
CA GLU A 123 -8.19 7.69 -4.74
C GLU A 123 -7.92 7.09 -6.12
N LEU A 124 -6.98 6.15 -6.24
CA LEU A 124 -6.58 5.57 -7.52
C LEU A 124 -7.72 4.74 -8.16
N THR A 125 -7.85 4.89 -9.46
CA THR A 125 -8.73 4.08 -10.32
C THR A 125 -8.12 2.70 -10.58
N PHE A 126 -8.94 1.73 -10.97
CA PHE A 126 -8.44 0.38 -11.32
C PHE A 126 -7.42 0.41 -12.47
N ARG A 127 -7.56 1.38 -13.39
CA ARG A 127 -6.60 1.58 -14.47
C ARG A 127 -5.24 1.97 -13.93
N GLU A 128 -5.20 2.98 -13.07
CA GLU A 128 -3.96 3.46 -12.43
C GLU A 128 -3.31 2.38 -11.56
N ILE A 129 -4.12 1.62 -10.82
CA ILE A 129 -3.62 0.47 -10.03
C ILE A 129 -2.99 -0.58 -10.96
N GLY A 130 -3.64 -0.90 -12.08
CA GLY A 130 -3.07 -1.77 -13.11
C GLY A 130 -1.73 -1.24 -13.63
N GLU A 131 -1.67 0.04 -13.99
CA GLU A 131 -0.45 0.70 -14.49
C GLU A 131 0.70 0.64 -13.47
N ILE A 132 0.44 0.91 -12.17
CA ILE A 132 1.44 0.82 -11.10
C ILE A 132 1.93 -0.62 -10.90
N LEU A 133 1.02 -1.59 -10.97
CA LEU A 133 1.33 -3.01 -10.75
C LEU A 133 1.86 -3.72 -12.01
N GLY A 134 1.88 -3.06 -13.17
CA GLY A 134 2.29 -3.66 -14.46
C GLY A 134 1.28 -4.71 -14.95
N LYS A 135 -0.01 -4.47 -14.71
CA LYS A 135 -1.14 -5.35 -15.03
C LYS A 135 -2.24 -4.58 -15.75
N SER A 136 -3.23 -5.29 -16.30
CA SER A 136 -4.39 -4.64 -16.94
C SER A 136 -5.39 -4.09 -15.92
N GLU A 137 -6.15 -3.07 -16.30
CA GLU A 137 -7.28 -2.55 -15.51
C GLU A 137 -8.26 -3.66 -15.13
N ASN A 138 -8.58 -4.55 -16.08
CA ASN A 138 -9.49 -5.67 -15.84
C ASN A 138 -8.91 -6.64 -14.78
N TRP A 139 -7.61 -6.91 -14.84
CA TRP A 139 -6.95 -7.72 -13.81
C TRP A 139 -7.06 -7.06 -12.43
N ALA A 140 -6.82 -5.75 -12.31
CA ALA A 140 -6.95 -5.03 -11.04
C ALA A 140 -8.39 -5.08 -10.50
N ARG A 141 -9.38 -4.84 -11.37
CA ARG A 141 -10.81 -4.91 -11.01
C ARG A 141 -11.21 -6.31 -10.52
N VAL A 142 -10.90 -7.35 -11.29
CA VAL A 142 -11.22 -8.74 -10.92
C VAL A 142 -10.53 -9.14 -9.62
N THR A 143 -9.25 -8.77 -9.47
CA THR A 143 -8.46 -9.05 -8.27
C THR A 143 -9.06 -8.38 -7.04
N TYR A 144 -9.47 -7.12 -7.14
CA TYR A 144 -10.17 -6.39 -6.07
C TYR A 144 -11.45 -7.09 -5.63
N PHE A 145 -12.35 -7.40 -6.58
CA PHE A 145 -13.63 -8.02 -6.24
C PHE A 145 -13.48 -9.43 -5.68
N ARG A 146 -12.54 -10.24 -6.20
CA ARG A 146 -12.23 -11.57 -5.64
C ARG A 146 -11.64 -11.48 -4.23
N GLY A 147 -10.76 -10.51 -3.98
CA GLY A 147 -10.23 -10.24 -2.65
C GLY A 147 -11.36 -9.88 -1.67
N LYS A 148 -12.24 -8.94 -2.06
CA LYS A 148 -13.40 -8.53 -1.26
C LYS A 148 -14.33 -9.71 -0.96
N GLU A 149 -14.63 -10.53 -1.96
CA GLU A 149 -15.46 -11.73 -1.80
C GLU A 149 -14.83 -12.72 -0.81
N LYS A 150 -13.51 -12.90 -0.87
CA LYS A 150 -12.78 -13.80 0.03
C LYS A 150 -12.79 -13.30 1.48
N ILE A 151 -12.63 -11.99 1.70
CA ILE A 151 -12.80 -11.38 3.04
C ILE A 151 -14.22 -11.62 3.56
N MET A 152 -15.25 -11.31 2.76
CA MET A 152 -16.65 -11.48 3.18
C MET A 152 -16.96 -12.95 3.54
N LYS A 153 -16.47 -13.91 2.74
CA LYS A 153 -16.62 -15.34 3.01
C LYS A 153 -15.86 -15.79 4.27
N GLY A 154 -14.70 -15.19 4.56
CA GLY A 154 -13.94 -15.45 5.78
C GLY A 154 -14.68 -14.96 7.02
N LEU A 155 -15.21 -13.74 6.97
CA LEU A 155 -16.00 -13.15 8.06
C LEU A 155 -17.27 -13.97 8.35
N MET A 156 -18.01 -14.40 7.32
CA MET A 156 -19.22 -15.22 7.47
C MET A 156 -18.97 -16.64 8.01
N LYS A 157 -17.73 -17.13 8.00
CA LYS A 157 -17.36 -18.44 8.57
C LYS A 157 -16.94 -18.37 10.04
N ASN A 158 -16.63 -17.18 10.52
CA ASN A 158 -16.18 -16.93 11.90
C ASN A 158 -17.33 -16.42 12.80
N GLU A 159 -18.55 -16.31 12.27
CA GLU A 159 -19.82 -16.17 13.01
C GLU A 159 -20.41 -17.55 13.35
#